data_AF-A0A0G4EF65-F1
#
_entry.id   AF-A0A0G4EF65-F1
#
_cell.length_a   1.000
_cell.length_b   1.000
_cell.length_c   1.000
_cell.angle_alpha   90.00
_cell.angle_beta   90.00
_cell.angle_gamma   90.00
#
_symmetry.space_group_name_H-M   'P 1'
#
loop_
_entity.id
_entity.type
_entity.pdbx_description
1 polymer ?
#
loop_
_entity_poly.entity_id
_entity_poly.type
_entity_poly.pdbx_seq_one_letter_code
_entity_poly.pdbx_strand_id
1 'polypeptide(L)'
;MSTTSAVNPTLLTPLSTRVGDSEDETCRRLWGDHGRYIVQLITARREAHLSDAPELGLMDDDVYISKHLLPLLSQGMEELTQLIEEMMKDEQSLRTDPGVAQRFNPLIWLSQYLMRNHPAYLDLEALDDVQGARPLMATRTAARKRFSKSFAECTEAEKGRRELLRRRPLFEKAFIEETSRACAADFHRDIALPIIAKIDRDCRLQGALRDNLHVDMIQAPEAAPADVSFGAFWEVFGQTIEKYDLIRAADFESGSVILEEEARERKRAEEEGRRREAEAARLQEEKQKRQDDFLLFNSWMEENAALQMILKGQQSLVGVEETEDGGMELMGDHVVVLRQLLTLWGFPPASPDTTGQLSELDPWCEVDVAAVMDFQAAMGMPVDGAVSQVVLQTLTDQSSFQRERLDVLTLDS
;
A
#
# COMPACT_ATOMS: atom_id res chain seq x y z
N MET A 1 -44.61 54.87 39.92
CA MET A 1 -45.36 53.63 39.66
C MET A 1 -45.14 53.26 38.20
N SER A 2 -44.22 52.33 37.96
CA SER A 2 -44.12 51.46 36.78
C SER A 2 -42.99 50.48 37.07
N THR A 3 -43.35 49.20 37.10
CA THR A 3 -42.58 48.07 37.62
C THR A 3 -41.56 47.57 36.60
N THR A 4 -40.33 47.41 37.07
CA THR A 4 -39.20 46.73 36.43
C THR A 4 -39.48 45.24 36.28
N SER A 5 -39.47 44.75 35.04
CA SER A 5 -39.54 43.32 34.71
C SER A 5 -38.14 42.72 34.79
N ALA A 6 -37.88 41.91 35.81
CA ALA A 6 -36.68 41.11 35.95
C ALA A 6 -36.78 39.84 35.09
N VAL A 7 -35.81 39.65 34.19
CA VAL A 7 -35.60 38.39 33.47
C VAL A 7 -34.72 37.51 34.35
N ASN A 8 -35.29 36.37 34.79
CA ASN A 8 -34.59 35.30 35.49
C ASN A 8 -33.64 34.58 34.53
N PRO A 9 -32.33 34.44 34.83
CA PRO A 9 -31.49 33.48 34.14
C PRO A 9 -31.75 32.10 34.73
N THR A 10 -32.40 31.23 33.97
CA THR A 10 -32.54 29.81 34.30
C THR A 10 -31.14 29.19 34.29
N LEU A 11 -30.65 28.89 35.49
CA LEU A 11 -29.46 28.08 35.74
C LEU A 11 -29.64 26.72 35.07
N LEU A 12 -28.79 26.41 34.08
CA LEU A 12 -28.56 25.06 33.61
C LEU A 12 -27.84 24.30 34.72
N THR A 13 -28.59 23.55 35.51
CA THR A 13 -28.04 22.52 36.39
C THR A 13 -27.43 21.41 35.54
N PRO A 14 -26.18 20.98 35.79
CA PRO A 14 -25.63 19.81 35.12
C PRO A 14 -26.40 18.57 35.63
N LEU A 15 -26.92 17.78 34.69
CA LEU A 15 -27.37 16.40 34.93
C LEU A 15 -26.13 15.55 35.26
N SER A 16 -25.62 15.70 36.48
CA SER A 16 -24.76 14.73 37.13
C SER A 16 -25.67 13.77 37.90
N THR A 17 -26.10 12.73 37.21
CA THR A 17 -26.63 11.52 37.85
C THR A 17 -25.72 10.37 37.45
N ARG A 18 -25.11 9.78 38.47
CA ARG A 18 -24.31 8.55 38.47
C ARG A 18 -24.85 7.54 37.44
N VAL A 19 -24.07 7.28 36.40
CA VAL A 19 -24.39 6.29 35.36
C VAL A 19 -24.27 4.85 35.89
N GLY A 20 -23.56 4.61 37.00
CA GLY A 20 -23.42 3.27 37.58
C GLY A 20 -24.72 2.66 38.16
N ASP A 21 -25.63 3.48 38.68
CA ASP A 21 -26.85 2.97 39.32
C ASP A 21 -28.00 2.80 38.31
N SER A 22 -27.98 3.53 37.19
CA SER A 22 -29.06 3.53 36.18
C SER A 22 -29.04 2.29 35.28
N GLU A 23 -27.86 1.81 34.91
CA GLU A 23 -27.72 0.61 34.07
C GLU A 23 -28.07 -0.67 34.85
N ASP A 24 -27.67 -0.74 36.13
CA ASP A 24 -27.97 -1.89 37.00
C ASP A 24 -29.47 -1.94 37.38
N GLU A 25 -30.13 -0.79 37.52
CA GLU A 25 -31.60 -0.70 37.70
C GLU A 25 -32.35 -1.13 36.42
N THR A 26 -31.86 -0.74 35.24
CA THR A 26 -32.47 -1.06 33.93
C THR A 26 -32.30 -2.54 33.59
N CYS A 27 -31.11 -3.10 33.81
CA CYS A 27 -30.84 -4.54 33.68
C CYS A 27 -31.65 -5.38 34.68
N ARG A 28 -31.79 -4.92 35.95
CA ARG A 28 -32.68 -5.57 36.93
C ARG A 28 -34.14 -5.55 36.48
N ARG A 29 -34.60 -4.44 35.89
CA ARG A 29 -35.98 -4.29 35.40
C ARG A 29 -36.30 -5.17 34.21
N LEU A 30 -35.34 -5.38 33.30
CA LEU A 30 -35.53 -6.14 32.06
C LEU A 30 -35.31 -7.64 32.21
N TRP A 31 -34.37 -8.08 33.07
CA TRP A 31 -33.90 -9.48 33.06
C TRP A 31 -33.80 -10.14 34.45
N GLY A 32 -34.18 -9.45 35.53
CA GLY A 32 -34.13 -9.96 36.90
C GLY A 32 -32.74 -10.44 37.34
N ASP A 33 -32.68 -11.36 38.31
CA ASP A 33 -31.40 -11.88 38.86
C ASP A 33 -30.58 -12.68 37.83
N HIS A 34 -31.21 -13.18 36.77
CA HIS A 34 -30.55 -13.99 35.73
C HIS A 34 -29.80 -13.12 34.72
N GLY A 35 -30.27 -11.90 34.44
CA GLY A 35 -29.53 -10.92 33.64
C GLY A 35 -28.20 -10.53 34.28
N ARG A 36 -28.18 -10.38 35.61
CA ARG A 36 -26.94 -10.15 36.37
C ARG A 36 -25.95 -11.28 36.22
N TYR A 37 -26.41 -12.53 36.25
CA TYR A 37 -25.54 -13.69 36.08
C TYR A 37 -24.89 -13.74 34.70
N ILE A 38 -25.66 -13.44 33.63
CA ILE A 38 -25.12 -13.40 32.26
C ILE A 38 -24.11 -12.26 32.10
N VAL A 39 -24.42 -11.06 32.61
CA VAL A 39 -23.50 -9.92 32.59
C VAL A 39 -22.23 -10.22 33.39
N GLN A 40 -22.36 -10.80 34.59
CA GLN A 40 -21.21 -11.22 35.40
C GLN A 40 -20.38 -12.30 34.72
N LEU A 41 -21.00 -13.24 34.00
CA LEU A 41 -20.29 -14.28 33.26
C LEU A 41 -19.48 -13.68 32.09
N ILE A 42 -20.07 -12.73 31.38
CA ILE A 42 -19.41 -11.99 30.28
C ILE A 42 -18.25 -11.15 30.84
N THR A 43 -18.48 -10.39 31.92
CA THR A 43 -17.45 -9.55 32.54
C THR A 43 -16.31 -10.37 33.16
N ALA A 44 -16.60 -11.47 33.87
CA ALA A 44 -15.57 -12.34 34.45
C ALA A 44 -14.73 -13.03 33.36
N ARG A 45 -15.33 -13.35 32.20
CA ARG A 45 -14.61 -13.95 31.07
C ARG A 45 -13.76 -12.93 30.31
N ARG A 46 -14.23 -11.68 30.20
CA ARG A 46 -13.46 -10.53 29.71
C ARG A 46 -12.19 -10.29 30.55
N GLU A 47 -12.31 -10.30 31.88
CA GLU A 47 -11.16 -10.10 32.79
C GLU A 47 -10.15 -11.26 32.72
N ALA A 48 -10.63 -12.51 32.57
CA ALA A 48 -9.76 -13.68 32.46
C ALA A 48 -9.00 -13.76 31.11
N HIS A 49 -9.56 -13.25 30.01
CA HIS A 49 -8.93 -13.30 28.68
C HIS A 49 -7.99 -12.12 28.40
N LEU A 50 -8.17 -10.97 29.06
CA LEU A 50 -7.27 -9.80 28.93
C LEU A 50 -5.88 -10.03 29.55
N SER A 51 -5.71 -11.09 30.37
CA SER A 51 -4.47 -11.32 31.10
C SER A 51 -3.38 -12.08 30.33
N ASP A 52 -3.69 -12.85 29.26
CA ASP A 52 -2.72 -13.90 28.84
C ASP A 52 -2.67 -14.31 27.34
N ALA A 53 -3.22 -13.58 26.36
CA ALA A 53 -3.14 -14.03 24.95
C ALA A 53 -2.58 -12.98 23.97
N PRO A 54 -1.35 -13.19 23.43
CA PRO A 54 -0.87 -12.47 22.26
C PRO A 54 -1.27 -13.18 20.94
N GLU A 55 -1.72 -12.38 19.97
CA GLU A 55 -1.48 -12.52 18.53
C GLU A 55 -2.17 -13.58 17.64
N LEU A 56 -3.21 -14.28 18.07
CA LEU A 56 -4.08 -14.99 17.10
C LEU A 56 -5.36 -14.20 16.90
N GLY A 57 -5.60 -13.77 15.65
CA GLY A 57 -6.77 -13.01 15.17
C GLY A 57 -8.10 -13.75 15.29
N LEU A 58 -8.36 -14.29 16.48
CA LEU A 58 -9.66 -14.67 16.97
C LEU A 58 -10.48 -13.38 17.03
N MET A 59 -11.53 -13.35 16.21
CA MET A 59 -12.57 -12.33 16.29
C MET A 59 -12.93 -12.17 17.77
N ASP A 60 -12.76 -10.95 18.29
CA ASP A 60 -13.00 -10.63 19.70
C ASP A 60 -14.36 -11.21 20.11
N ASP A 61 -14.38 -12.26 20.95
CA ASP A 61 -15.61 -13.03 21.23
C ASP A 61 -16.72 -12.09 21.77
N ASP A 62 -16.32 -11.04 22.51
CA ASP A 62 -17.19 -9.98 22.98
C ASP A 62 -17.82 -9.16 21.84
N VAL A 63 -17.06 -8.90 20.77
CA VAL A 63 -17.57 -8.23 19.56
C VAL A 63 -18.54 -9.13 18.81
N TYR A 64 -18.26 -10.44 18.74
CA TYR A 64 -19.19 -11.38 18.11
C TYR A 64 -20.51 -11.50 18.90
N ILE A 65 -20.40 -11.70 20.21
CA ILE A 65 -21.56 -11.77 21.12
C ILE A 65 -22.38 -10.50 20.97
N SER A 66 -21.73 -9.35 20.97
CA SER A 66 -22.43 -8.09 20.99
C SER A 66 -23.00 -7.73 19.61
N LYS A 67 -22.29 -7.98 18.50
CA LYS A 67 -22.74 -7.64 17.13
C LYS A 67 -23.78 -8.60 16.56
N HIS A 68 -23.71 -9.88 16.89
CA HIS A 68 -24.52 -10.91 16.24
C HIS A 68 -25.51 -11.57 17.20
N LEU A 69 -25.07 -11.90 18.42
CA LEU A 69 -25.89 -12.68 19.35
C LEU A 69 -26.84 -11.82 20.18
N LEU A 70 -26.38 -10.68 20.72
CA LEU A 70 -27.19 -9.83 21.61
C LEU A 70 -28.42 -9.21 20.92
N PRO A 71 -28.33 -8.67 19.68
CA PRO A 71 -29.49 -8.16 18.95
C PRO A 71 -30.53 -9.26 18.72
N LEU A 72 -30.04 -10.44 18.34
CA LEU A 72 -30.87 -11.60 18.05
C LEU A 72 -31.53 -12.16 19.31
N LEU A 73 -30.80 -12.17 20.43
CA LEU A 73 -31.29 -12.56 21.74
C LEU A 73 -32.35 -11.60 22.25
N SER A 74 -32.11 -10.28 22.17
CA SER A 74 -33.11 -9.28 22.55
C SER A 74 -34.41 -9.47 21.79
N GLN A 75 -34.33 -9.66 20.47
CA GLN A 75 -35.50 -9.91 19.63
C GLN A 75 -36.20 -11.23 20.00
N GLY A 76 -35.43 -12.30 20.20
CA GLY A 76 -35.97 -13.58 20.63
C GLY A 76 -36.68 -13.49 21.98
N MET A 77 -36.16 -12.70 22.92
CA MET A 77 -36.78 -12.48 24.23
C MET A 77 -38.09 -11.69 24.12
N GLU A 78 -38.17 -10.68 23.26
CA GLU A 78 -39.41 -9.93 23.01
C GLU A 78 -40.51 -10.80 22.41
N GLU A 79 -40.17 -11.60 21.38
CA GLU A 79 -41.13 -12.50 20.73
C GLU A 79 -41.55 -13.64 21.66
N LEU A 80 -40.62 -14.16 22.48
CA LEU A 80 -40.94 -15.13 23.53
C LEU A 80 -41.92 -14.54 24.55
N THR A 81 -41.71 -13.28 24.95
CA THR A 81 -42.60 -12.58 25.89
C THR A 81 -44.00 -12.42 25.31
N GLN A 82 -44.11 -11.99 24.04
CA GLN A 82 -45.39 -11.87 23.34
C GLN A 82 -46.11 -13.22 23.25
N LEU A 83 -45.39 -14.29 22.92
CA LEU A 83 -45.96 -15.64 22.87
C LEU A 83 -46.49 -16.10 24.23
N ILE A 84 -45.75 -15.84 25.31
CA ILE A 84 -46.20 -16.16 26.67
C ILE A 84 -47.45 -15.37 27.03
N GLU A 85 -47.51 -14.07 26.72
CA GLU A 85 -48.69 -13.25 26.95
C GLU A 85 -49.91 -13.73 26.17
N GLU A 86 -49.74 -14.14 24.90
CA GLU A 86 -50.80 -14.71 24.07
C GLU A 86 -51.31 -16.02 24.66
N MET A 87 -50.41 -16.91 25.07
CA MET A 87 -50.78 -18.16 25.76
C MET A 87 -51.55 -17.88 27.05
N MET A 88 -51.19 -16.84 27.82
CA MET A 88 -51.88 -16.47 29.05
C MET A 88 -53.27 -15.86 28.80
N LYS A 89 -53.44 -15.08 27.73
CA LYS A 89 -54.73 -14.46 27.37
C LYS A 89 -55.74 -15.51 26.89
N ASP A 90 -55.26 -16.58 26.27
CA ASP A 90 -56.09 -17.64 25.71
C ASP A 90 -56.28 -18.80 26.71
N GLU A 91 -56.85 -18.49 27.88
CA GLU A 91 -57.16 -19.50 28.92
C GLU A 91 -58.05 -20.65 28.39
N GLN A 92 -58.81 -20.42 27.31
CA GLN A 92 -59.64 -21.43 26.68
C GLN A 92 -58.85 -22.41 25.78
N SER A 93 -57.83 -21.96 25.04
CA SER A 93 -57.00 -22.88 24.25
C SER A 93 -56.08 -23.74 25.13
N LEU A 94 -55.56 -23.19 26.24
CA LEU A 94 -54.83 -23.95 27.26
C LEU A 94 -55.68 -25.07 27.90
N ARG A 95 -57.00 -24.88 28.00
CA ARG A 95 -57.95 -25.91 28.47
C ARG A 95 -58.26 -26.97 27.41
N THR A 96 -58.08 -26.66 26.13
CA THR A 96 -58.48 -27.53 25.01
C THR A 96 -57.40 -28.58 24.71
N ASP A 97 -56.11 -28.27 24.93
CA ASP A 97 -55.02 -29.25 24.93
C ASP A 97 -53.98 -28.94 26.03
N PRO A 98 -54.18 -29.45 27.26
CA PRO A 98 -53.25 -29.22 28.37
C PRO A 98 -51.84 -29.78 28.10
N GLY A 99 -51.69 -30.67 27.11
CA GLY A 99 -50.40 -31.19 26.70
C GLY A 99 -49.52 -30.16 25.99
N VAL A 100 -50.09 -29.15 25.35
CA VAL A 100 -49.30 -28.10 24.65
C VAL A 100 -48.58 -27.21 25.66
N ALA A 101 -49.27 -26.79 26.72
CA ALA A 101 -48.69 -26.00 27.80
C ALA A 101 -47.57 -26.76 28.54
N GLN A 102 -47.77 -28.05 28.81
CA GLN A 102 -46.75 -28.89 29.44
C GLN A 102 -45.51 -29.14 28.57
N ARG A 103 -45.66 -29.10 27.24
CA ARG A 103 -44.57 -29.33 26.29
C ARG A 103 -43.84 -28.06 25.89
N PHE A 104 -44.40 -26.88 26.16
CA PHE A 104 -43.75 -25.62 25.85
C PHE A 104 -42.55 -25.40 26.78
N ASN A 105 -41.37 -25.31 26.20
CA ASN A 105 -40.15 -24.97 26.91
C ASN A 105 -39.60 -23.65 26.32
N PRO A 106 -39.58 -22.55 27.09
CA PRO A 106 -39.19 -21.24 26.62
C PRO A 106 -37.74 -21.20 26.12
N LEU A 107 -36.84 -21.99 26.71
CA LEU A 107 -35.44 -22.07 26.29
C LEU A 107 -35.28 -22.83 24.96
N ILE A 108 -36.05 -23.91 24.77
CA ILE A 108 -36.08 -24.63 23.49
C ILE A 108 -36.67 -23.75 22.39
N TRP A 109 -37.74 -22.99 22.70
CA TRP A 109 -38.30 -22.06 21.74
C TRP A 109 -37.30 -20.95 21.38
N LEU A 110 -36.65 -20.35 22.38
CA LEU A 110 -35.69 -19.27 22.17
C LEU A 110 -34.48 -19.75 21.37
N SER A 111 -33.90 -20.91 21.70
CA SER A 111 -32.82 -21.49 20.92
C SER A 111 -33.22 -21.76 19.46
N GLN A 112 -34.42 -22.30 19.21
CA GLN A 112 -34.94 -22.46 17.85
C GLN A 112 -35.14 -21.12 17.15
N TYR A 113 -35.59 -20.09 17.86
CA TYR A 113 -35.72 -18.74 17.35
C TYR A 113 -34.36 -18.17 16.93
N LEU A 114 -33.35 -18.25 17.79
CA LEU A 114 -31.98 -17.81 17.51
C LEU A 114 -31.42 -18.53 16.27
N MET A 115 -31.58 -19.85 16.18
CA MET A 115 -31.08 -20.62 15.03
C MET A 115 -31.77 -20.23 13.72
N ARG A 116 -33.10 -20.05 13.74
CA ARG A 116 -33.89 -19.70 12.54
C ARG A 116 -33.69 -18.26 12.08
N ASN A 117 -33.36 -17.35 13.01
CA ASN A 117 -33.25 -15.92 12.74
C ASN A 117 -31.80 -15.42 12.72
N HIS A 118 -30.82 -16.32 12.78
CA HIS A 118 -29.41 -15.98 12.77
C HIS A 118 -29.04 -15.18 11.52
N PRO A 119 -28.29 -14.06 11.64
CA PRO A 119 -27.94 -13.21 10.52
C PRO A 119 -27.23 -13.93 9.37
N ALA A 120 -26.44 -14.98 9.68
CA ALA A 120 -25.73 -15.75 8.66
C ALA A 120 -26.65 -16.63 7.78
N TYR A 121 -27.90 -16.87 8.18
CA TYR A 121 -28.86 -17.68 7.43
C TYR A 121 -30.04 -16.87 6.87
N LEU A 122 -30.18 -15.60 7.29
CA LEU A 122 -31.14 -14.66 6.73
C LEU A 122 -30.41 -13.78 5.74
N ASP A 123 -30.53 -14.09 4.46
CA ASP A 123 -30.10 -13.21 3.38
C ASP A 123 -31.01 -11.97 3.37
N LEU A 124 -30.64 -10.97 4.18
CA LEU A 124 -31.43 -9.76 4.41
C LEU A 124 -31.59 -8.92 3.13
N GLU A 125 -30.73 -9.12 2.13
CA GLU A 125 -30.83 -8.48 0.82
C GLU A 125 -31.91 -9.14 -0.05
N ALA A 126 -32.03 -10.48 0.00
CA ALA A 126 -33.06 -11.21 -0.73
C ALA A 126 -34.50 -10.94 -0.24
N LEU A 127 -34.67 -10.42 0.99
CA LEU A 127 -35.98 -10.11 1.56
C LEU A 127 -36.53 -8.72 1.17
N ASP A 128 -35.68 -7.77 0.75
CA ASP A 128 -36.14 -6.43 0.35
C ASP A 128 -36.82 -6.44 -1.04
N ASP A 129 -36.56 -7.45 -1.88
CA ASP A 129 -37.14 -7.58 -3.24
C ASP A 129 -38.52 -8.27 -3.27
N VAL A 130 -38.97 -8.88 -2.18
CA VAL A 130 -40.26 -9.58 -2.14
C VAL A 130 -41.39 -8.56 -1.88
N GLN A 131 -41.97 -8.03 -2.96
CA GLN A 131 -43.10 -7.06 -2.98
C GLN A 131 -44.41 -7.51 -2.29
N GLY A 132 -44.42 -8.58 -1.50
CA GLY A 132 -45.58 -9.11 -0.77
C GLY A 132 -45.35 -9.38 0.72
N ALA A 133 -44.21 -8.97 1.29
CA ALA A 133 -43.95 -9.17 2.71
C ALA A 133 -44.99 -8.45 3.58
N ARG A 134 -45.59 -9.17 4.54
CA ARG A 134 -46.64 -8.64 5.43
C ARG A 134 -46.17 -7.33 6.08
N PRO A 135 -47.04 -6.31 6.24
CA PRO A 135 -46.69 -5.00 6.82
C PRO A 135 -45.98 -5.07 8.19
N LEU A 136 -46.29 -6.09 8.99
CA LEU A 136 -45.66 -6.35 10.29
C LEU A 136 -44.18 -6.80 10.19
N MET A 137 -43.78 -7.48 9.11
CA MET A 137 -42.40 -7.86 8.89
C MET A 137 -41.55 -6.63 8.50
N ALA A 138 -42.09 -5.73 7.67
CA ALA A 138 -41.38 -4.54 7.23
C ALA A 138 -41.01 -3.57 8.37
N THR A 139 -41.94 -3.32 9.31
CA THR A 139 -41.68 -2.48 10.49
C THR A 139 -40.68 -3.14 11.45
N ARG A 140 -40.77 -4.46 11.66
CA ARG A 140 -39.79 -5.24 12.44
C ARG A 140 -38.40 -5.21 11.81
N THR A 141 -38.32 -5.34 10.48
CA THR A 141 -37.05 -5.22 9.72
C THR A 141 -36.44 -3.83 9.82
N ALA A 142 -37.23 -2.76 9.78
CA ALA A 142 -36.72 -1.39 9.92
C ALA A 142 -36.16 -1.11 11.34
N ALA A 143 -36.86 -1.55 12.39
CA ALA A 143 -36.37 -1.46 13.77
C ALA A 143 -35.09 -2.30 13.97
N ARG A 144 -35.05 -3.51 13.41
CA ARG A 144 -33.87 -4.38 13.40
C ARG A 144 -32.68 -3.74 12.67
N LYS A 145 -32.90 -3.14 11.51
CA LYS A 145 -31.87 -2.41 10.75
C LYS A 145 -31.31 -1.24 11.56
N ARG A 146 -32.17 -0.48 12.27
CA ARG A 146 -31.73 0.63 13.14
C ARG A 146 -30.92 0.13 14.34
N PHE A 147 -31.41 -0.89 15.04
CA PHE A 147 -30.71 -1.47 16.19
C PHE A 147 -29.36 -2.08 15.77
N SER A 148 -29.34 -2.86 14.69
CA SER A 148 -28.11 -3.45 14.14
C SER A 148 -27.13 -2.38 13.67
N LYS A 149 -27.61 -1.27 13.11
CA LYS A 149 -26.75 -0.14 12.71
C LYS A 149 -26.14 0.55 13.92
N SER A 150 -26.95 0.90 14.93
CA SER A 150 -26.44 1.50 16.17
C SER A 150 -25.44 0.58 16.86
N PHE A 151 -25.70 -0.73 16.88
CA PHE A 151 -24.80 -1.70 17.47
C PHE A 151 -23.50 -1.83 16.67
N ALA A 152 -23.58 -1.88 15.35
CA ALA A 152 -22.40 -1.90 14.48
C ALA A 152 -21.54 -0.64 14.69
N GLU A 153 -22.15 0.54 14.81
CA GLU A 153 -21.44 1.79 15.10
C GLU A 153 -20.71 1.72 16.45
N CYS A 154 -21.36 1.23 17.51
CA CYS A 154 -20.71 1.02 18.81
C CYS A 154 -19.57 -0.03 18.75
N THR A 155 -19.76 -1.08 17.95
CA THR A 155 -18.73 -2.10 17.73
C THR A 155 -17.50 -1.51 17.06
N GLU A 156 -17.71 -0.73 16.00
CA GLU A 156 -16.64 -0.07 15.26
C GLU A 156 -15.91 0.97 16.12
N ALA A 157 -16.64 1.67 16.98
CA ALA A 157 -16.07 2.54 18.02
C ALA A 157 -15.12 1.76 18.94
N GLU A 158 -15.63 0.67 19.53
CA GLU A 158 -14.91 -0.11 20.52
C GLU A 158 -13.65 -0.76 19.93
N LYS A 159 -13.77 -1.29 18.71
CA LYS A 159 -12.60 -1.78 17.96
C LYS A 159 -11.56 -0.67 17.75
N GLY A 160 -12.00 0.53 17.35
CA GLY A 160 -11.11 1.69 17.18
C GLY A 160 -10.40 2.07 18.48
N ARG A 161 -11.12 2.09 19.62
CA ARG A 161 -10.53 2.31 20.95
C ARG A 161 -9.48 1.26 21.31
N ARG A 162 -9.80 -0.02 21.15
CA ARG A 162 -8.87 -1.14 21.44
C ARG A 162 -7.64 -1.05 20.56
N GLU A 163 -7.79 -0.70 19.30
CA GLU A 163 -6.68 -0.54 18.37
C GLU A 163 -5.77 0.65 18.76
N LEU A 164 -6.34 1.79 19.17
CA LEU A 164 -5.55 2.90 19.74
C LEU A 164 -4.75 2.47 20.97
N LEU A 165 -5.37 1.72 21.89
CA LEU A 165 -4.72 1.23 23.10
C LEU A 165 -3.59 0.23 22.79
N ARG A 166 -3.78 -0.68 21.83
CA ARG A 166 -2.74 -1.62 21.37
C ARG A 166 -1.53 -0.90 20.79
N ARG A 167 -1.74 0.28 20.19
CA ARG A 167 -0.70 1.12 19.59
C ARG A 167 0.09 1.96 20.60
N ARG A 168 -0.04 1.70 21.91
CA ARG A 168 0.76 2.34 22.97
C ARG A 168 2.26 2.51 22.61
N PRO A 169 2.97 1.53 22.04
CA PRO A 169 4.39 1.70 21.69
C PRO A 169 4.65 2.79 20.63
N LEU A 170 3.71 2.99 19.68
CA LEU A 170 3.80 4.05 18.69
C LEU A 170 3.65 5.43 19.35
N PHE A 171 2.71 5.55 20.30
CA PHE A 171 2.53 6.76 21.09
C PHE A 171 3.75 7.07 21.96
N GLU A 172 4.36 6.06 22.57
CA GLU A 172 5.59 6.23 23.35
C GLU A 172 6.73 6.77 22.50
N LYS A 173 6.92 6.18 21.31
CA LYS A 173 7.92 6.65 20.36
C LYS A 173 7.65 8.09 19.92
N ALA A 174 6.42 8.40 19.54
CA ALA A 174 6.02 9.75 19.15
C ALA A 174 6.21 10.76 20.30
N PHE A 175 5.88 10.36 21.52
CA PHE A 175 6.08 11.15 22.72
C PHE A 175 7.57 11.47 22.94
N ILE A 176 8.45 10.48 22.87
CA ILE A 176 9.90 10.68 23.05
C ILE A 176 10.45 11.61 21.95
N GLU A 177 10.06 11.40 20.70
CA GLU A 177 10.52 12.23 19.56
C GLU A 177 10.08 13.70 19.70
N GLU A 178 8.82 13.94 20.07
CA GLU A 178 8.29 15.31 20.19
C GLU A 178 8.79 16.01 21.47
N THR A 179 8.90 15.30 22.58
CA THR A 179 9.47 15.88 23.82
C THR A 179 10.96 16.17 23.70
N SER A 180 11.71 15.39 22.89
CA SER A 180 13.12 15.69 22.59
C SER A 180 13.29 16.93 21.71
N ARG A 181 12.26 17.32 20.95
CA ARG A 181 12.25 18.51 20.08
C ARG A 181 11.78 19.77 20.80
N ALA A 182 10.83 19.63 21.73
CA ALA A 182 10.31 20.75 22.50
C ALA A 182 11.36 21.23 23.52
N CYS A 183 11.62 22.54 23.55
CA CYS A 183 12.44 23.13 24.60
C CYS A 183 11.66 23.04 25.92
N ALA A 184 12.31 22.68 27.02
CA ALA A 184 11.70 22.31 28.31
C ALA A 184 10.73 23.35 28.96
N ALA A 185 10.59 24.56 28.39
CA ALA A 185 9.78 25.64 28.95
C ALA A 185 8.30 25.63 28.52
N ASP A 186 7.93 25.01 27.39
CA ASP A 186 6.57 25.11 26.80
C ASP A 186 5.76 23.81 26.94
N PHE A 187 6.05 23.04 27.98
CA PHE A 187 5.65 21.64 28.09
C PHE A 187 4.15 21.40 28.43
N HIS A 188 3.35 22.47 28.55
CA HIS A 188 1.96 22.37 29.01
C HIS A 188 0.96 22.61 27.87
N ARG A 189 0.05 21.62 27.71
CA ARG A 189 -1.07 21.52 26.74
C ARG A 189 -0.68 21.36 25.26
N ASP A 190 0.38 22.00 24.80
CA ASP A 190 0.66 22.05 23.36
C ASP A 190 1.38 20.82 22.80
N ILE A 191 1.85 19.88 23.63
CA ILE A 191 2.59 18.67 23.17
C ILE A 191 1.66 17.53 22.74
N ALA A 192 0.46 17.44 23.31
CA ALA A 192 -0.47 16.36 22.94
C ALA A 192 -0.86 16.44 21.46
N LEU A 193 -1.08 17.65 20.93
CA LEU A 193 -1.46 17.85 19.53
C LEU A 193 -0.40 17.40 18.51
N PRO A 194 0.89 17.77 18.63
CA PRO A 194 1.98 17.24 17.81
C PRO A 194 2.08 15.72 17.85
N ILE A 195 2.00 15.11 19.03
CA ILE A 195 2.02 13.65 19.18
C ILE A 195 0.84 13.03 18.42
N ILE A 196 -0.37 13.57 18.61
CA ILE A 196 -1.59 13.07 17.97
C ILE A 196 -1.52 13.26 16.46
N ALA A 197 -1.08 14.42 15.99
CA ALA A 197 -0.90 14.70 14.56
C ALA A 197 0.16 13.79 13.93
N LYS A 198 1.18 13.40 14.69
CA LYS A 198 2.19 12.44 14.26
C LYS A 198 1.60 11.03 14.16
N ILE A 199 0.84 10.58 15.17
CA ILE A 199 0.17 9.27 15.12
C ILE A 199 -0.83 9.20 13.98
N ASP A 200 -1.63 10.25 13.80
CA ASP A 200 -2.59 10.37 12.71
C ASP A 200 -1.90 10.23 11.35
N ARG A 201 -0.77 10.93 11.16
CA ARG A 201 0.07 10.81 9.96
C ARG A 201 0.65 9.41 9.79
N ASP A 202 1.30 8.88 10.83
CA ASP A 202 2.01 7.60 10.78
C ASP A 202 1.05 6.43 10.54
N CYS A 203 -0.19 6.54 11.03
CA CYS A 203 -1.26 5.56 10.80
C CYS A 203 -2.17 5.90 9.60
N ARG A 204 -1.89 6.98 8.85
CA ARG A 204 -2.67 7.46 7.69
C ARG A 204 -4.17 7.62 7.99
N LEU A 205 -4.49 8.18 9.15
CA LEU A 205 -5.86 8.37 9.64
C LEU A 205 -6.55 9.60 9.05
N GLN A 206 -5.88 10.36 8.19
CA GLN A 206 -6.44 11.48 7.42
C GLN A 206 -7.07 12.60 8.28
N GLY A 207 -6.58 12.79 9.51
CA GLY A 207 -7.10 13.76 10.46
C GLY A 207 -8.16 13.19 11.39
N ALA A 208 -8.66 11.96 11.20
CA ALA A 208 -9.75 11.40 11.99
C ALA A 208 -9.45 11.42 13.51
N LEU A 209 -8.23 11.10 13.92
CA LEU A 209 -7.86 11.13 15.34
C LEU A 209 -7.72 12.56 15.84
N ARG A 210 -7.13 13.43 15.02
CA ARG A 210 -6.90 14.84 15.37
C ARG A 210 -8.21 15.62 15.49
N ASP A 211 -9.14 15.43 14.57
CA ASP A 211 -10.36 16.20 14.44
C ASP A 211 -11.39 15.82 15.52
N ASN A 212 -11.37 14.54 15.94
CA ASN A 212 -12.25 14.05 17.01
C ASN A 212 -11.69 14.29 18.43
N LEU A 213 -10.41 14.65 18.55
CA LEU A 213 -9.79 14.94 19.84
C LEU A 213 -9.82 16.45 20.14
N HIS A 214 -10.75 16.86 21.00
CA HIS A 214 -10.75 18.23 21.52
C HIS A 214 -9.64 18.39 22.57
N VAL A 215 -8.85 19.46 22.48
CA VAL A 215 -7.71 19.71 23.39
C VAL A 215 -8.13 19.70 24.86
N ASP A 216 -9.33 20.22 25.16
CA ASP A 216 -9.89 20.26 26.51
C ASP A 216 -10.18 18.87 27.11
N MET A 217 -10.16 17.82 26.30
CA MET A 217 -10.35 16.44 26.75
C MET A 217 -9.08 15.89 27.41
N ILE A 218 -7.90 16.40 27.03
CA ILE A 218 -6.63 16.04 27.66
C ILE A 218 -6.33 17.10 28.73
N GLN A 219 -6.97 16.93 29.89
CA GLN A 219 -6.69 17.78 31.03
C GLN A 219 -5.35 17.39 31.63
N ALA A 220 -4.36 18.29 31.53
CA ALA A 220 -3.11 18.12 32.25
C ALA A 220 -3.41 18.00 33.76
N PRO A 221 -2.78 17.06 34.49
CA PRO A 221 -2.97 16.97 35.93
C PRO A 221 -2.61 18.32 36.57
N GLU A 222 -3.48 18.84 37.45
CA GLU A 222 -3.35 20.19 38.06
C GLU A 222 -2.03 20.42 38.81
N ALA A 223 -1.30 19.35 39.14
CA ALA A 223 -0.01 19.38 39.83
C ALA A 223 1.08 18.64 39.03
N ALA A 224 1.09 18.78 37.70
CA ALA A 224 2.11 18.15 36.87
C ALA A 224 3.52 18.59 37.29
N PRO A 225 4.41 17.67 37.70
CA PRO A 225 5.83 17.99 37.90
C PRO A 225 6.43 18.51 36.59
N ALA A 226 7.55 19.23 36.69
CA ALA A 226 8.24 19.85 35.54
C ALA A 226 8.54 18.88 34.38
N ASP A 227 8.58 17.57 34.66
CA ASP A 227 8.71 16.50 33.68
C ASP A 227 7.45 15.62 33.68
N VAL A 228 6.54 15.76 32.70
CA VAL A 228 5.46 14.78 32.47
C VAL A 228 6.10 13.56 31.81
N SER A 229 6.05 12.43 32.49
CA SER A 229 6.47 11.15 31.92
C SER A 229 5.46 10.65 30.89
N PHE A 230 5.89 9.80 29.95
CA PHE A 230 4.97 9.13 29.03
C PHE A 230 3.86 8.38 29.77
N GLY A 231 4.16 7.78 30.92
CA GLY A 231 3.18 7.07 31.74
C GLY A 231 2.03 7.98 32.20
N ALA A 232 2.33 9.18 32.70
CA ALA A 232 1.32 10.15 33.12
C ALA A 232 0.49 10.68 31.94
N PHE A 233 1.14 10.95 30.80
CA PHE A 233 0.43 11.30 29.56
C PHE A 233 -0.51 10.17 29.11
N TRP A 234 -0.01 8.94 29.08
CA TRP A 234 -0.76 7.78 28.60
C TRP A 234 -1.92 7.42 29.52
N GLU A 235 -1.81 7.62 30.82
CA GLU A 235 -2.91 7.41 31.76
C GLU A 235 -4.09 8.35 31.46
N VAL A 236 -3.82 9.66 31.30
CA VAL A 236 -4.85 10.66 30.95
C VAL A 236 -5.42 10.38 29.55
N PHE A 237 -4.55 10.08 28.58
CA PHE A 237 -4.98 9.81 27.22
C PHE A 237 -5.77 8.51 27.10
N GLY A 238 -5.37 7.45 27.82
CA GLY A 238 -6.08 6.17 27.89
C GLY A 238 -7.49 6.34 28.46
N GLN A 239 -7.65 7.09 29.55
CA GLN A 239 -8.97 7.45 30.09
C GLN A 239 -9.81 8.25 29.07
N THR A 240 -9.16 9.10 28.28
CA THR A 240 -9.82 9.85 27.19
C THR A 240 -10.31 8.89 26.10
N ILE A 241 -9.50 7.93 25.67
CA ILE A 241 -9.89 6.90 24.70
C ILE A 241 -11.07 6.07 25.22
N GLU A 242 -11.04 5.66 26.49
CA GLU A 242 -12.11 4.85 27.08
C GLU A 242 -13.44 5.61 27.16
N LYS A 243 -13.37 6.92 27.43
CA LYS A 243 -14.55 7.77 27.61
C LYS A 243 -15.16 8.26 26.30
N TYR A 244 -14.35 8.42 25.25
CA TYR A 244 -14.77 9.08 24.02
C TYR A 244 -14.49 8.25 22.77
N ASP A 245 -15.42 8.34 21.83
CA ASP A 245 -15.34 7.70 20.52
C ASP A 245 -14.45 8.49 19.57
N LEU A 246 -13.13 8.39 19.74
CA LEU A 246 -12.18 9.18 18.96
C LEU A 246 -12.01 8.67 17.52
N ILE A 247 -12.12 7.36 17.29
CA ILE A 247 -11.85 6.75 15.97
C ILE A 247 -12.64 5.45 15.77
N ARG A 248 -12.89 5.08 14.51
CA ARG A 248 -13.51 3.81 14.12
C ARG A 248 -12.45 2.83 13.62
N ALA A 249 -12.76 1.53 13.64
CA ALA A 249 -11.86 0.52 13.07
C ALA A 249 -11.61 0.73 11.56
N ALA A 250 -12.65 1.14 10.84
CA ALA A 250 -12.57 1.46 9.41
C ALA A 250 -11.52 2.52 9.05
N ASP A 251 -11.23 3.46 9.96
CA ASP A 251 -10.18 4.49 9.74
C ASP A 251 -8.78 3.85 9.73
N PHE A 252 -8.54 2.87 10.63
CA PHE A 252 -7.30 2.09 10.64
C PHE A 252 -7.16 1.12 9.47
N GLU A 253 -8.27 0.50 9.06
CA GLU A 253 -8.29 -0.36 7.87
C GLU A 253 -7.95 0.46 6.62
N SER A 254 -8.56 1.63 6.47
CA SER A 254 -8.26 2.57 5.37
C SER A 254 -6.80 3.03 5.40
N GLY A 255 -6.28 3.38 6.58
CA GLY A 255 -4.87 3.75 6.75
C GLY A 255 -3.90 2.62 6.39
N SER A 256 -4.23 1.38 6.76
CA SER A 256 -3.44 0.19 6.40
C SER A 256 -3.40 -0.05 4.89
N VAL A 257 -4.54 0.11 4.20
CA VAL A 257 -4.60 -0.01 2.73
C VAL A 257 -3.71 1.04 2.05
N ILE A 258 -3.74 2.29 2.53
CA ILE A 258 -2.88 3.37 2.00
C ILE A 258 -1.41 3.05 2.22
N LEU A 259 -1.02 2.59 3.41
CA LEU A 259 0.37 2.21 3.71
C LEU A 259 0.86 1.06 2.84
N GLU A 260 0.01 0.05 2.60
CA GLU A 260 0.34 -1.06 1.69
C GLU A 260 0.48 -0.61 0.24
N GLU A 261 -0.35 0.34 -0.22
CA GLU A 261 -0.25 0.91 -1.55
C GLU A 261 1.02 1.74 -1.73
N GLU A 262 1.34 2.64 -0.80
CA GLU A 262 2.60 3.40 -0.80
C GLU A 262 3.83 2.48 -0.79
N ALA A 263 3.80 1.38 -0.02
CA ALA A 263 4.87 0.39 0.00
C ALA A 263 5.01 -0.33 -1.35
N ARG A 264 3.88 -0.66 -2.00
CA ARG A 264 3.86 -1.28 -3.32
C ARG A 264 4.41 -0.33 -4.39
N GLU A 265 4.05 0.94 -4.35
CA GLU A 265 4.55 1.96 -5.26
C GLU A 265 6.05 2.19 -5.07
N ARG A 266 6.53 2.30 -3.82
CA ARG A 266 7.96 2.41 -3.53
C ARG A 266 8.74 1.23 -4.11
N LYS A 267 8.25 0.00 -3.91
CA LYS A 267 8.89 -1.20 -4.46
C LYS A 267 8.93 -1.19 -5.99
N ARG A 268 7.85 -0.73 -6.66
CA ARG A 268 7.82 -0.56 -8.12
C ARG A 268 8.84 0.49 -8.60
N ALA A 269 8.92 1.62 -7.92
CA ALA A 269 9.87 2.68 -8.24
C ALA A 269 11.34 2.22 -8.06
N GLU A 270 11.63 1.47 -6.98
CA GLU A 270 12.95 0.87 -6.76
C GLU A 270 13.31 -0.18 -7.83
N GLU A 271 12.34 -1.01 -8.24
CA GLU A 271 12.54 -2.00 -9.31
C GLU A 271 12.76 -1.33 -10.68
N GLU A 272 11.99 -0.29 -10.99
CA GLU A 272 12.18 0.50 -12.20
C GLU A 272 13.53 1.23 -12.20
N GLY A 273 13.94 1.80 -11.06
CA GLY A 273 15.27 2.39 -10.88
C GLY A 273 16.39 1.39 -11.17
N ARG A 274 16.32 0.19 -10.56
CA ARG A 274 17.28 -0.88 -10.83
C ARG A 274 17.28 -1.32 -12.29
N ARG A 275 16.13 -1.34 -12.96
CA ARG A 275 16.05 -1.68 -14.39
C ARG A 275 16.75 -0.63 -15.25
N ARG A 276 16.53 0.66 -14.97
CA ARG A 276 17.21 1.76 -15.68
C ARG A 276 18.72 1.75 -15.45
N GLU A 277 19.15 1.52 -14.21
CA GLU A 277 20.58 1.39 -13.88
C GLU A 277 21.23 0.20 -14.60
N ALA A 278 20.56 -0.95 -14.65
CA ALA A 278 21.05 -2.13 -15.37
C ALA A 278 21.12 -1.91 -16.88
N GLU A 279 20.15 -1.22 -17.47
CA GLU A 279 20.16 -0.86 -18.88
C GLU A 279 21.27 0.14 -19.22
N ALA A 280 21.46 1.17 -18.39
CA ALA A 280 22.56 2.11 -18.52
C ALA A 280 23.92 1.43 -18.38
N ALA A 281 24.06 0.50 -17.43
CA ALA A 281 25.28 -0.29 -17.26
C ALA A 281 25.58 -1.16 -18.49
N ARG A 282 24.55 -1.80 -19.08
CA ARG A 282 24.70 -2.60 -20.30
C ARG A 282 25.14 -1.73 -21.50
N LEU A 283 24.54 -0.56 -21.66
CA LEU A 283 24.93 0.38 -22.72
C LEU A 283 26.37 0.88 -22.53
N GLN A 284 26.78 1.15 -21.29
CA GLN A 284 28.16 1.54 -20.98
C GLN A 284 29.16 0.41 -21.24
N GLU A 285 28.81 -0.83 -20.89
CA GLU A 285 29.63 -2.01 -21.19
C GLU A 285 29.78 -2.22 -22.70
N GLU A 286 28.71 -2.06 -23.47
CA GLU A 286 28.76 -2.13 -24.93
C GLU A 286 29.62 -1.00 -25.53
N LYS A 287 29.50 0.23 -25.01
CA LYS A 287 30.33 1.37 -25.41
C LYS A 287 31.81 1.10 -25.14
N GLN A 288 32.13 0.59 -23.95
CA GLN A 288 33.50 0.25 -23.57
C GLN A 288 34.05 -0.86 -24.47
N LYS A 289 33.26 -1.92 -24.71
CA LYS A 289 33.68 -3.01 -25.59
C LYS A 289 34.00 -2.53 -27.00
N ARG A 290 33.13 -1.70 -27.61
CA ARG A 290 33.40 -1.13 -28.94
C ARG A 290 34.64 -0.24 -28.96
N GLN A 291 34.88 0.49 -27.88
CA GLN A 291 36.10 1.30 -27.73
C GLN A 291 37.35 0.42 -27.61
N ASP A 292 37.30 -0.65 -26.84
CA ASP A 292 38.40 -1.60 -26.68
C ASP A 292 38.71 -2.32 -28.01
N ASP A 293 37.67 -2.78 -28.71
CA ASP A 293 37.79 -3.39 -30.04
C ASP A 293 38.43 -2.40 -31.04
N PHE A 294 38.01 -1.14 -31.03
CA PHE A 294 38.58 -0.10 -31.88
C PHE A 294 40.08 0.14 -31.59
N LEU A 295 40.46 0.22 -30.32
CA LEU A 295 41.87 0.38 -29.93
C LEU A 295 42.71 -0.84 -30.31
N LEU A 296 42.15 -2.05 -30.19
CA LEU A 296 42.80 -3.28 -30.63
C LEU A 296 43.11 -3.25 -32.13
N PHE A 297 42.13 -2.92 -32.97
CA PHE A 297 42.35 -2.87 -34.42
C PHE A 297 43.24 -1.71 -34.86
N ASN A 298 43.21 -0.58 -34.16
CA ASN A 298 44.19 0.49 -34.37
C ASN A 298 45.61 0.01 -34.08
N SER A 299 45.84 -0.75 -33.00
CA SER A 299 47.14 -1.35 -32.70
C SER A 299 47.59 -2.30 -33.81
N TRP A 300 46.69 -3.16 -34.31
CA TRP A 300 47.02 -4.08 -35.42
C TRP A 300 47.34 -3.33 -36.72
N MET A 301 46.66 -2.21 -36.96
CA MET A 301 46.93 -1.33 -38.09
C MET A 301 48.32 -0.69 -38.00
N GLU A 302 48.76 -0.30 -36.81
CA GLU A 302 50.12 0.23 -36.58
C GLU A 302 51.22 -0.80 -36.89
N GLU A 303 50.97 -2.07 -36.58
CA GLU A 303 51.90 -3.18 -36.82
C GLU A 303 51.89 -3.68 -38.26
N ASN A 304 50.79 -3.49 -39.00
CA ASN A 304 50.64 -4.00 -40.36
C ASN A 304 51.37 -3.12 -41.39
N ALA A 305 52.43 -3.66 -42.00
CA ALA A 305 53.27 -2.94 -42.96
C ALA A 305 52.49 -2.42 -44.20
N ALA A 306 51.50 -3.17 -44.68
CA ALA A 306 50.68 -2.78 -45.83
C ALA A 306 49.84 -1.53 -45.50
N LEU A 307 49.12 -1.55 -44.38
CA LEU A 307 48.33 -0.40 -43.92
C LEU A 307 49.20 0.84 -43.65
N GLN A 308 50.42 0.65 -43.13
CA GLN A 308 51.40 1.74 -42.98
C GLN A 308 51.83 2.37 -44.32
N MET A 309 51.88 1.60 -45.42
CA MET A 309 52.14 2.16 -46.75
C MET A 309 50.97 3.02 -47.26
N ILE A 310 49.72 2.62 -46.98
CA ILE A 310 48.53 3.44 -47.29
C ILE A 310 48.53 4.72 -46.47
N LEU A 311 48.79 4.64 -45.16
CA LEU A 311 48.87 5.82 -44.28
C LEU A 311 49.95 6.82 -44.69
N LYS A 312 51.05 6.35 -45.31
CA LYS A 312 52.10 7.22 -45.87
C LYS A 312 51.76 7.77 -47.26
N GLY A 313 50.63 7.38 -47.84
CA GLY A 313 50.22 7.76 -49.19
C GLY A 313 51.05 7.10 -50.29
N GLN A 314 51.75 6.00 -49.99
CA GLN A 314 52.59 5.28 -50.96
C GLN A 314 51.78 4.28 -51.79
N GLN A 315 50.70 3.74 -51.23
CA GLN A 315 49.78 2.82 -51.88
C GLN A 315 48.34 3.18 -51.55
N SER A 316 47.40 2.61 -52.30
CA SER A 316 45.96 2.66 -52.04
C SER A 316 45.36 1.31 -52.43
N LEU A 317 44.38 0.83 -51.66
CA LEU A 317 43.62 -0.36 -52.02
C LEU A 317 42.47 0.07 -52.94
N VAL A 318 42.52 -0.26 -54.23
CA VAL A 318 41.55 0.17 -55.25
C VAL A 318 41.05 -1.04 -56.03
N GLY A 319 39.72 -1.24 -56.06
CA GLY A 319 39.07 -2.22 -56.94
C GLY A 319 39.23 -3.69 -56.52
N VAL A 320 38.91 -4.59 -57.45
CA VAL A 320 38.88 -6.05 -57.29
C VAL A 320 39.98 -6.74 -58.14
N GLU A 321 40.67 -5.99 -58.99
CA GLU A 321 41.72 -6.51 -59.86
C GLU A 321 43.10 -6.08 -59.34
N GLU A 322 44.05 -7.02 -59.27
CA GLU A 322 45.44 -6.72 -58.96
C GLU A 322 46.04 -5.87 -60.09
N THR A 323 46.42 -4.64 -59.79
CA THR A 323 47.10 -3.78 -60.77
C THR A 323 48.54 -4.28 -61.01
N GLU A 324 48.92 -4.46 -62.27
CA GLU A 324 50.26 -4.94 -62.69
C GLU A 324 51.43 -4.07 -62.19
N ASP A 325 51.17 -2.84 -61.75
CA ASP A 325 52.15 -1.84 -61.31
C ASP A 325 52.33 -1.76 -59.77
N GLY A 326 52.43 -2.90 -59.09
CA GLY A 326 52.78 -2.93 -57.66
C GLY A 326 51.63 -2.52 -56.72
N GLY A 327 50.41 -2.93 -57.07
CA GLY A 327 49.24 -2.83 -56.20
C GLY A 327 49.41 -3.61 -54.89
N MET A 328 48.61 -3.26 -53.88
CA MET A 328 48.57 -4.02 -52.63
C MET A 328 47.87 -5.37 -52.85
N GLU A 329 48.33 -6.41 -52.17
CA GLU A 329 47.67 -7.73 -52.20
C GLU A 329 46.22 -7.61 -51.75
N LEU A 330 45.29 -8.25 -52.46
CA LEU A 330 43.87 -8.24 -52.12
C LEU A 330 43.52 -9.23 -51.00
N MET A 331 44.49 -9.94 -50.44
CA MET A 331 44.31 -10.88 -49.33
C MET A 331 45.35 -10.59 -48.24
N GLY A 332 45.00 -10.85 -46.98
CA GLY A 332 45.92 -10.76 -45.84
C GLY A 332 45.32 -10.02 -44.64
N ASP A 333 46.12 -9.91 -43.58
CA ASP A 333 45.70 -9.32 -42.31
C ASP A 333 45.18 -7.88 -42.45
N HIS A 334 45.69 -7.11 -43.42
CA HIS A 334 45.24 -5.74 -43.66
C HIS A 334 43.78 -5.68 -44.11
N VAL A 335 43.33 -6.65 -44.91
CA VAL A 335 41.92 -6.76 -45.33
C VAL A 335 41.03 -7.06 -44.13
N VAL A 336 41.45 -7.99 -43.27
CA VAL A 336 40.72 -8.34 -42.04
C VAL A 336 40.57 -7.11 -41.14
N VAL A 337 41.66 -6.38 -40.87
CA VAL A 337 41.63 -5.16 -40.05
C VAL A 337 40.70 -4.10 -40.65
N LEU A 338 40.76 -3.86 -41.97
CA LEU A 338 39.88 -2.89 -42.63
C LEU A 338 38.40 -3.26 -42.51
N ARG A 339 38.05 -4.53 -42.72
CA ARG A 339 36.67 -5.01 -42.57
C ARG A 339 36.15 -4.83 -41.14
N GLN A 340 36.99 -5.10 -40.14
CA GLN A 340 36.63 -4.93 -38.74
C GLN A 340 36.46 -3.46 -38.35
N LEU A 341 37.36 -2.59 -38.81
CA LEU A 341 37.21 -1.14 -38.62
C LEU A 341 35.92 -0.63 -39.28
N LEU A 342 35.67 -0.98 -40.55
CA LEU A 342 34.42 -0.62 -41.24
C LEU A 342 33.18 -1.11 -40.48
N THR A 343 33.23 -2.34 -39.93
CA THR A 343 32.16 -2.90 -39.09
C THR A 343 31.93 -2.08 -37.82
N LEU A 344 32.98 -1.69 -37.10
CA LEU A 344 32.89 -0.83 -35.91
C LEU A 344 32.29 0.55 -36.26
N TRP A 345 32.67 1.09 -37.42
CA TRP A 345 32.10 2.32 -37.96
C TRP A 345 30.66 2.19 -38.46
N GLY A 346 30.09 0.99 -38.48
CA GLY A 346 28.70 0.74 -38.88
C GLY A 346 28.49 0.52 -40.36
N PHE A 347 29.56 0.27 -41.10
CA PHE A 347 29.55 -0.04 -42.52
C PHE A 347 30.10 -1.46 -42.72
N PRO A 348 29.47 -2.50 -42.14
CA PRO A 348 29.95 -3.86 -42.31
C PRO A 348 29.87 -4.25 -43.80
N PRO A 349 30.92 -4.84 -44.39
CA PRO A 349 30.84 -5.41 -45.73
C PRO A 349 29.71 -6.44 -45.78
N ALA A 350 28.86 -6.37 -46.81
CA ALA A 350 27.79 -7.33 -46.97
C ALA A 350 28.38 -8.74 -47.16
N SER A 351 28.17 -9.65 -46.21
CA SER A 351 28.67 -11.02 -46.34
C SER A 351 28.00 -11.66 -47.58
N PRO A 352 28.79 -12.19 -48.54
CA PRO A 352 28.25 -12.81 -49.74
C PRO A 352 27.54 -14.14 -49.45
N ASP A 353 27.79 -14.76 -48.28
CA ASP A 353 27.16 -16.00 -47.86
C ASP A 353 26.05 -15.78 -46.84
N THR A 354 24.95 -16.53 -46.98
CA THR A 354 23.83 -16.61 -46.02
C THR A 354 24.22 -17.00 -44.59
N THR A 355 25.46 -17.46 -44.38
CA THR A 355 26.02 -17.77 -43.06
C THR A 355 26.52 -16.55 -42.30
N GLY A 356 26.69 -15.40 -42.97
CA GLY A 356 27.04 -14.12 -42.34
C GLY A 356 28.46 -14.03 -41.77
N GLN A 357 29.35 -14.97 -42.12
CA GLN A 357 30.75 -14.95 -41.70
C GLN A 357 31.64 -14.79 -42.93
N LEU A 358 32.29 -13.63 -43.06
CA LEU A 358 33.41 -13.46 -43.97
C LEU A 358 34.59 -14.28 -43.45
N SER A 359 35.14 -15.15 -44.28
CA SER A 359 36.35 -15.88 -43.94
C SER A 359 37.51 -14.89 -43.85
N GLU A 360 38.40 -15.07 -42.87
CA GLU A 360 39.65 -14.30 -42.76
C GLU A 360 40.52 -14.42 -44.02
N LEU A 361 40.25 -15.42 -44.85
CA LEU A 361 40.95 -15.72 -46.10
C LEU A 361 40.26 -15.16 -47.35
N ASP A 362 39.09 -14.52 -47.22
CA ASP A 362 38.37 -14.01 -48.39
C ASP A 362 39.07 -12.76 -48.95
N PRO A 363 39.30 -12.69 -50.27
CA PRO A 363 39.91 -11.52 -50.89
C PRO A 363 39.02 -10.29 -50.75
N TRP A 364 39.66 -9.12 -50.78
CA TRP A 364 39.00 -7.83 -50.94
C TRP A 364 38.19 -7.85 -52.23
N CYS A 365 36.89 -7.59 -52.12
CA CYS A 365 35.95 -7.76 -53.21
C CYS A 365 34.90 -6.63 -53.27
N GLU A 366 33.94 -6.74 -54.18
CA GLU A 366 32.96 -5.68 -54.46
C GLU A 366 32.15 -5.25 -53.24
N VAL A 367 31.86 -6.18 -52.31
CA VAL A 367 31.10 -5.85 -51.08
C VAL A 367 31.91 -5.02 -50.08
N ASP A 368 33.24 -5.19 -50.07
CA ASP A 368 34.15 -4.39 -49.25
C ASP A 368 34.27 -2.98 -49.83
N VAL A 369 34.39 -2.89 -51.17
CA VAL A 369 34.40 -1.62 -51.90
C VAL A 369 33.10 -0.85 -51.65
N ALA A 370 31.94 -1.53 -51.70
CA ALA A 370 30.65 -0.92 -51.41
C ALA A 370 30.57 -0.37 -49.96
N ALA A 371 31.04 -1.13 -48.97
CA ALA A 371 31.11 -0.66 -47.58
C ALA A 371 32.01 0.57 -47.41
N VAL A 372 33.16 0.61 -48.11
CA VAL A 372 34.02 1.81 -48.14
C VAL A 372 33.31 2.99 -48.78
N MET A 373 32.59 2.79 -49.89
CA MET A 373 31.81 3.84 -50.53
C MET A 373 30.73 4.41 -49.62
N ASP A 374 30.03 3.56 -48.88
CA ASP A 374 29.02 3.98 -47.90
C ASP A 374 29.66 4.78 -46.76
N PHE A 375 30.81 4.31 -46.24
CA PHE A 375 31.60 5.05 -45.25
C PHE A 375 32.05 6.41 -45.79
N GLN A 376 32.60 6.46 -47.01
CA GLN A 376 33.03 7.68 -47.67
C GLN A 376 31.89 8.68 -47.80
N ALA A 377 30.73 8.23 -48.27
CA ALA A 377 29.54 9.05 -48.41
C ALA A 377 29.08 9.61 -47.05
N ALA A 378 29.07 8.79 -46.01
CA ALA A 378 28.67 9.21 -44.66
C ALA A 378 29.62 10.24 -44.04
N MET A 379 30.93 10.15 -44.32
CA MET A 379 31.94 11.09 -43.83
C MET A 379 32.13 12.31 -44.75
N GLY A 380 31.37 12.42 -45.85
CA GLY A 380 31.49 13.53 -46.80
C GLY A 380 32.80 13.53 -47.62
N MET A 381 33.39 12.35 -47.83
CA MET A 381 34.58 12.14 -48.65
C MET A 381 34.21 11.83 -50.12
N PRO A 382 35.16 11.94 -51.07
CA PRO A 382 34.94 11.44 -52.43
C PRO A 382 34.59 9.95 -52.43
N VAL A 383 33.52 9.58 -53.13
CA VAL A 383 32.99 8.21 -53.17
C VAL A 383 33.60 7.46 -54.36
N ASP A 384 34.81 6.95 -54.17
CA ASP A 384 35.57 6.20 -55.19
C ASP A 384 35.80 4.74 -54.81
N GLY A 385 35.43 4.34 -53.59
CA GLY A 385 35.62 2.98 -53.07
C GLY A 385 37.08 2.61 -52.80
N ALA A 386 38.00 3.57 -52.93
CA ALA A 386 39.42 3.38 -52.67
C ALA A 386 39.76 3.63 -51.21
N VAL A 387 40.48 2.69 -50.58
CA VAL A 387 41.08 2.94 -49.26
C VAL A 387 42.37 3.74 -49.44
N SER A 388 42.21 5.06 -49.49
CA SER A 388 43.29 6.04 -49.57
C SER A 388 43.82 6.43 -48.18
N GLN A 389 44.91 7.21 -48.14
CA GLN A 389 45.45 7.77 -46.90
C GLN A 389 44.38 8.49 -46.06
N VAL A 390 43.53 9.30 -46.71
CA VAL A 390 42.51 10.11 -46.05
C VAL A 390 41.41 9.22 -45.44
N VAL A 391 40.98 8.20 -46.18
CA VAL A 391 39.99 7.21 -45.69
C VAL A 391 40.55 6.48 -44.48
N LEU A 392 41.78 5.98 -44.56
CA LEU A 392 42.40 5.23 -43.48
C LEU A 392 42.67 6.10 -42.24
N GLN A 393 43.14 7.34 -42.42
CA GLN A 393 43.28 8.30 -41.32
C GLN A 393 41.95 8.55 -40.61
N THR A 394 40.86 8.72 -41.37
CA THR A 394 39.52 8.93 -40.83
C THR A 394 39.02 7.67 -40.09
N LEU A 395 39.22 6.47 -40.66
CA LEU A 395 38.86 5.20 -40.01
C LEU A 395 39.59 4.99 -38.68
N THR A 396 40.81 5.51 -38.55
CA THR A 396 41.63 5.35 -37.34
C THR A 396 41.52 6.53 -36.35
N ASP A 397 40.82 7.60 -36.72
CA ASP A 397 40.68 8.78 -35.85
C ASP A 397 39.74 8.49 -34.68
N GLN A 398 40.36 8.31 -33.51
CA GLN A 398 39.67 8.07 -32.25
C GLN A 398 38.67 9.18 -31.90
N SER A 399 38.96 10.43 -32.23
CA SER A 399 38.08 11.56 -31.89
C SER A 399 36.80 11.53 -32.70
N SER A 400 36.91 11.22 -33.99
CA SER A 400 35.76 11.06 -34.88
C SER A 400 34.97 9.81 -34.53
N PHE A 401 35.62 8.68 -34.23
CA PHE A 401 34.93 7.46 -33.81
C PHE A 401 34.13 7.66 -32.51
N GLN A 402 34.72 8.33 -31.51
CA GLN A 402 34.05 8.64 -30.26
C GLN A 402 32.76 9.45 -30.49
N ARG A 403 32.86 10.51 -31.30
CA ARG A 403 31.75 11.42 -31.57
C ARG A 403 30.63 10.76 -32.39
N GLU A 404 30.98 10.11 -33.49
CA GLU A 404 30.01 9.63 -34.48
C GLU A 404 29.41 8.27 -34.13
N ARG A 405 30.09 7.46 -33.30
CA ARG A 405 29.67 6.07 -33.03
C ARG A 405 29.38 5.80 -31.57
N LEU A 406 30.23 6.26 -30.66
CA LEU A 406 30.11 5.93 -29.24
C LEU A 406 29.14 6.86 -28.49
N ASP A 407 29.02 8.12 -28.92
CA ASP A 407 28.10 9.07 -28.27
C ASP A 407 26.67 8.96 -28.80
N VAL A 408 26.47 8.49 -30.03
CA VAL A 408 25.14 8.21 -30.60
C VAL A 408 24.40 7.13 -29.78
N LEU A 409 25.11 6.12 -29.26
CA LEU A 409 24.53 5.09 -28.39
C LEU A 409 23.91 5.63 -27.09
N THR A 410 24.24 6.87 -26.69
CA THR A 410 23.71 7.50 -25.48
C THR A 410 22.49 8.38 -25.73
N LEU A 411 22.18 8.71 -26.99
CA LEU A 411 21.06 9.58 -27.36
C LEU A 411 19.78 8.81 -27.70
N ASP A 412 19.90 7.54 -28.08
CA ASP A 412 18.77 6.68 -28.43
C ASP A 412 18.13 5.96 -27.22
N SER A 413 18.69 6.15 -26.02
CA SER A 413 18.19 5.64 -24.72
C SER A 413 17.57 6.74 -23.88
#